data_AF-A0A1X0R8S2-F1
#
_entry.id   AF-A0A1X0R8S2-F1
#
_cell.length_a   1.000
_cell.length_b   1.000
_cell.length_c   1.000
_cell.angle_alpha   90.00
_cell.angle_beta   90.00
_cell.angle_gamma   90.00
#
_symmetry.space_group_name_H-M   'P 1'
#
loop_
_entity.id
_entity.type
_entity.pdbx_description
1 polymer ?
#
loop_
_entity_poly.entity_id
_entity_poly.type
_entity_poly.pdbx_seq_one_letter_code
_entity_poly.pdbx_strand_id
1 'polypeptide(L)'
;MTNHSMVLLNIVGTDCVSGQVKSTLANIHIAGVWMDNENESDYEWVLECFKECVFPASSTIELPNVFVTDNDKPLKKALDKSFPQSDKLLCYVYIMRRFQVHGLSKLTSLYSTEENKKYEKREIAQLASDIALSANTRQHLNVAIVKYKAYSKL
;
A
#
# COMPACT_ATOMS: atom_id res chain seq x y z
N MET A 1 -9.08 4.76 -33.73
CA MET A 1 -7.91 5.00 -32.88
C MET A 1 -8.10 4.14 -31.64
N THR A 2 -7.36 3.05 -31.51
CA THR A 2 -7.37 2.22 -30.30
C THR A 2 -6.66 3.01 -29.21
N ASN A 3 -7.36 3.24 -28.10
CA ASN A 3 -6.80 3.94 -26.94
C ASN A 3 -5.77 2.99 -26.32
N HIS A 4 -4.49 3.11 -26.70
CA HIS A 4 -3.41 2.33 -26.11
C HIS A 4 -3.15 2.87 -24.69
N SER A 5 -3.96 2.39 -23.74
CA SER A 5 -3.79 2.70 -22.33
C SER A 5 -2.64 1.87 -21.77
N MET A 6 -1.40 2.29 -22.02
CA MET A 6 -0.24 1.70 -21.35
C MET A 6 -0.33 1.92 -19.85
N VAL A 7 0.11 0.94 -19.09
CA VAL A 7 0.14 0.96 -17.63
C VAL A 7 1.55 1.31 -17.16
N LEU A 8 1.64 2.20 -16.18
CA LEU A 8 2.91 2.50 -15.51
C LEU A 8 3.03 1.68 -14.23
N LEU A 9 4.00 0.77 -14.19
CA LEU A 9 4.48 0.19 -12.93
C LEU A 9 5.66 1.03 -12.42
N ASN A 10 5.51 1.58 -11.22
CA ASN A 10 6.52 2.41 -10.55
C ASN A 10 7.09 1.68 -9.33
N ILE A 11 8.41 1.59 -9.25
CA ILE A 11 9.16 0.94 -8.17
C ILE A 11 9.90 2.02 -7.38
N VAL A 12 9.48 2.19 -6.12
CA VAL A 12 9.93 3.27 -5.24
C VAL A 12 10.57 2.65 -3.99
N GLY A 13 11.78 3.08 -3.68
CA GLY A 13 12.45 2.78 -2.42
C GLY A 13 11.98 3.73 -1.33
N THR A 14 11.84 3.22 -0.11
CA THR A 14 11.51 4.01 1.06
C THR A 14 12.64 3.91 2.07
N ASP A 15 13.21 5.05 2.49
CA ASP A 15 14.28 5.11 3.48
C ASP A 15 13.89 6.00 4.67
N CYS A 16 14.36 5.62 5.86
CA CYS A 16 14.26 6.43 7.07
C CYS A 16 15.56 7.21 7.24
N VAL A 17 15.68 8.36 6.58
CA VAL A 17 16.91 9.19 6.54
C VAL A 17 17.42 9.56 7.95
N SER A 18 16.52 9.63 8.94
CA SER A 18 16.87 9.65 10.36
C SER A 18 15.98 8.66 11.11
N GLY A 19 16.53 7.50 11.50
CA GLY A 19 15.79 6.33 12.02
C GLY A 19 14.96 6.52 13.30
N GLN A 20 14.70 7.75 13.75
CA GLN A 20 13.91 8.04 14.96
C GLN A 20 12.70 8.94 14.75
N VAL A 21 12.60 9.68 13.62
CA VAL A 21 11.51 10.64 13.41
C VAL A 21 10.68 10.24 12.17
N LYS A 22 9.40 9.88 12.38
CA LYS A 22 8.47 9.46 11.30
C LYS A 22 8.28 10.51 10.19
N SER A 23 8.62 11.77 10.43
CA SER A 23 8.52 12.86 9.45
C SER A 23 9.71 12.91 8.47
N THR A 24 10.70 12.03 8.57
CA THR A 24 11.88 12.02 7.70
C THR A 24 11.91 10.83 6.74
N LEU A 25 10.74 10.27 6.41
CA LEU A 25 10.63 9.21 5.41
C LEU A 25 10.92 9.82 4.03
N ALA A 26 11.95 9.34 3.35
CA ALA A 26 12.26 9.74 1.99
C ALA A 26 11.84 8.63 1.03
N ASN A 27 11.16 9.03 -0.04
CA ASN A 27 10.84 8.14 -1.15
C ASN A 27 11.82 8.42 -2.28
N ILE A 28 12.48 7.39 -2.77
CA ILE A 28 13.45 7.48 -3.85
C ILE A 28 12.89 6.68 -5.02
N HIS A 29 12.65 7.32 -6.15
CA HIS A 29 12.24 6.62 -7.36
C HIS A 29 13.41 5.76 -7.84
N ILE A 30 13.21 4.43 -7.89
CA ILE A 30 14.26 3.50 -8.33
C ILE A 30 14.09 3.20 -9.82
N ALA A 31 12.89 2.77 -10.22
CA ALA A 31 12.61 2.39 -11.60
C ALA A 31 11.15 2.60 -11.95
N GLY A 32 10.87 2.80 -13.24
CA GLY A 32 9.52 2.89 -13.77
C GLY A 32 9.46 2.24 -15.14
N VAL A 33 8.36 1.55 -15.43
CA VAL A 33 8.18 0.82 -16.69
C VAL A 33 6.77 0.98 -17.22
N TRP A 34 6.68 1.19 -18.53
CA TRP A 34 5.41 1.20 -19.26
C TRP A 34 5.16 -0.20 -19.80
N MET A 35 4.01 -0.77 -19.48
CA MET A 35 3.60 -2.11 -19.88
C MET A 35 2.29 -2.04 -20.66
N ASP A 36 2.11 -2.99 -21.57
CA ASP A 36 0.86 -3.10 -22.32
C ASP A 36 -0.27 -3.71 -21.48
N ASN A 37 0.07 -4.61 -20.54
CA ASN A 37 -0.92 -5.25 -19.65
C ASN A 37 -0.36 -5.48 -18.23
N GLU A 38 -1.27 -5.80 -17.30
CA GLU A 38 -0.98 -6.13 -15.91
C GLU A 38 -1.18 -7.64 -15.65
N ASN A 39 -0.59 -8.48 -16.50
CA ASN A 39 -0.63 -9.94 -16.29
C ASN A 39 0.67 -10.45 -15.62
N GLU A 40 0.63 -11.72 -15.20
CA GLU A 40 1.70 -12.33 -14.40
C GLU A 40 3.04 -12.34 -15.15
N SER A 41 3.04 -12.68 -16.45
CA SER A 41 4.26 -12.70 -17.28
C SER A 41 4.85 -11.31 -17.52
N ASP A 42 4.01 -10.29 -17.69
CA ASP A 42 4.48 -8.91 -17.87
C ASP A 42 5.19 -8.41 -16.61
N TYR A 43 4.61 -8.68 -15.44
CA TYR A 43 5.22 -8.36 -14.16
C TYR A 43 6.51 -9.14 -13.90
N GLU A 44 6.56 -10.44 -14.25
CA GLU A 44 7.77 -11.25 -14.11
C GLU A 44 8.93 -10.66 -14.91
N TRP A 45 8.68 -10.35 -16.18
CA TRP A 45 9.67 -9.74 -17.05
C TRP A 45 10.21 -8.43 -16.46
N VAL A 46 9.33 -7.55 -15.97
CA VAL A 46 9.75 -6.30 -15.32
C VAL A 46 10.60 -6.56 -14.08
N LEU A 47 10.17 -7.48 -13.21
CA LEU A 47 10.85 -7.76 -11.96
C LEU A 47 12.21 -8.41 -12.16
N GLU A 48 12.36 -9.22 -13.21
CA GLU A 48 13.65 -9.77 -13.65
C GLU A 48 14.57 -8.66 -14.16
N CYS A 49 14.09 -7.80 -15.06
CA CYS A 49 14.84 -6.63 -15.51
C CYS A 49 15.26 -5.73 -14.34
N PHE A 50 14.34 -5.47 -13.39
CA PHE A 50 14.63 -4.69 -12.19
C PHE A 50 15.71 -5.34 -11.33
N LYS A 51 15.61 -6.66 -11.10
CA LYS A 51 16.59 -7.43 -10.33
C LYS A 51 17.98 -7.37 -10.95
N GLU A 52 18.08 -7.58 -12.27
CA GLU A 52 19.36 -7.54 -12.98
C GLU A 52 19.97 -6.13 -12.99
N CYS A 53 19.14 -5.09 -13.16
CA CYS A 53 19.62 -3.70 -13.21
C CYS A 53 20.10 -3.17 -11.85
N VAL A 54 19.34 -3.47 -10.78
CA VAL A 54 19.56 -2.85 -9.46
C VAL A 54 20.33 -3.77 -8.51
N PHE A 55 20.17 -5.08 -8.66
CA PHE A 55 20.78 -6.11 -7.81
C PHE A 55 21.52 -7.16 -8.66
N PRO A 56 22.45 -6.76 -9.55
CA PRO A 56 23.17 -7.72 -10.37
C PRO A 56 23.94 -8.70 -9.47
N ALA A 57 24.15 -9.93 -9.96
CA ALA A 57 24.80 -10.99 -9.18
C ALA A 57 26.23 -10.65 -8.71
N SER A 58 26.87 -9.68 -9.35
CA SER A 58 28.18 -9.15 -8.97
C SER A 58 28.13 -8.06 -7.89
N SER A 59 26.95 -7.56 -7.53
CA SER A 59 26.78 -6.51 -6.53
C SER A 59 26.81 -7.05 -5.11
N THR A 60 27.20 -6.20 -4.17
CA THR A 60 27.09 -6.44 -2.72
C THR A 60 25.77 -5.91 -2.16
N ILE A 61 24.84 -5.47 -3.02
CA ILE A 61 23.58 -4.87 -2.60
C ILE A 61 22.62 -6.01 -2.21
N GLU A 62 22.10 -5.95 -0.99
CA GLU A 62 21.14 -6.94 -0.51
C GLU A 62 19.80 -6.79 -1.23
N LEU A 63 19.14 -7.93 -1.48
CA LEU A 63 17.79 -7.93 -2.03
C LEU A 63 16.80 -7.34 -1.02
N PRO A 64 15.70 -6.71 -1.49
CA PRO A 64 14.69 -6.18 -0.60
C PRO A 64 14.05 -7.28 0.26
N ASN A 65 13.96 -7.10 1.57
CA ASN A 65 13.29 -8.05 2.45
C ASN A 65 11.75 -7.97 2.35
N VAL A 66 11.22 -6.80 1.97
CA VAL A 66 9.77 -6.55 1.94
C VAL A 66 9.40 -5.73 0.71
N PHE A 67 8.37 -6.18 -0.01
CA PHE A 67 7.67 -5.37 -1.01
C PHE A 67 6.31 -4.92 -0.48
N VAL A 68 6.02 -3.64 -0.63
CA VAL A 68 4.72 -3.05 -0.29
C VAL A 68 3.97 -2.77 -1.58
N THR A 69 2.89 -3.51 -1.82
CA THR A 69 2.10 -3.41 -3.06
C THR A 69 0.61 -3.41 -2.76
N ASP A 70 -0.23 -3.09 -3.73
CA ASP A 70 -1.67 -3.23 -3.59
C ASP A 70 -2.11 -4.72 -3.53
N ASN A 71 -3.39 -5.01 -3.76
CA ASN A 71 -3.86 -6.39 -3.78
C ASN A 71 -3.93 -7.00 -5.18
N ASP A 72 -3.02 -6.61 -6.07
CA ASP A 72 -2.91 -7.23 -7.38
C ASP A 72 -2.36 -8.66 -7.27
N LYS A 73 -3.12 -9.63 -7.81
CA LYS A 73 -2.76 -11.06 -7.71
C LYS A 73 -1.65 -11.43 -8.70
N PRO A 74 -1.70 -11.05 -9.98
CA PRO A 74 -0.60 -11.28 -10.92
C PRO A 74 0.75 -10.79 -10.40
N LEU A 75 0.83 -9.54 -9.91
CA LEU A 75 2.07 -8.97 -9.38
C LEU A 75 2.60 -9.74 -8.17
N LYS A 76 1.73 -10.18 -7.26
CA LYS A 76 2.16 -10.96 -6.08
C LYS A 76 2.78 -12.30 -6.47
N LYS A 77 2.20 -12.99 -7.47
CA LYS A 77 2.77 -14.23 -7.97
C LYS A 77 4.10 -14.01 -8.69
N ALA A 78 4.20 -12.95 -9.48
CA ALA A 78 5.45 -12.56 -10.12
C ALA A 78 6.55 -12.30 -9.07
N LEU A 79 6.22 -11.58 -7.99
CA LEU A 79 7.12 -11.36 -6.86
C LEU A 79 7.52 -12.68 -6.16
N ASP A 80 6.60 -13.63 -5.99
CA ASP A 80 6.92 -14.96 -5.45
C ASP A 80 7.97 -15.71 -6.27
N LYS A 81 8.01 -15.49 -7.59
CA LYS A 81 9.02 -16.10 -8.47
C LYS A 81 10.34 -15.33 -8.50
N SER A 82 10.30 -14.01 -8.71
CA SER A 82 11.50 -13.19 -8.87
C SER A 82 12.23 -12.89 -7.54
N PHE A 83 11.47 -12.78 -6.45
CA PHE A 83 11.93 -12.43 -5.11
C PHE A 83 11.33 -13.36 -4.03
N PRO A 84 11.61 -14.68 -4.06
CA PRO A 84 10.94 -15.68 -3.23
C PRO A 84 11.19 -15.53 -1.72
N GLN A 85 12.28 -14.85 -1.33
CA GLN A 85 12.63 -14.62 0.08
C GLN A 85 12.00 -13.33 0.63
N SER A 86 11.39 -12.52 -0.22
CA SER A 86 10.83 -11.23 0.18
C SER A 86 9.37 -11.37 0.61
N ASP A 87 9.07 -10.79 1.77
CA ASP A 87 7.71 -10.67 2.26
C ASP A 87 6.92 -9.65 1.43
N LYS A 88 5.60 -9.83 1.41
CA LYS A 88 4.67 -8.97 0.67
C LYS A 88 3.66 -8.36 1.63
N LEU A 89 3.68 -7.04 1.77
CA LEU A 89 2.73 -6.30 2.57
C LEU A 89 1.74 -5.54 1.69
N LEU A 90 0.50 -5.44 2.17
CA LEU A 90 -0.50 -4.59 1.55
C LEU A 90 -0.18 -3.11 1.81
N CYS A 91 -0.20 -2.33 0.74
CA CYS A 91 0.01 -0.90 0.77
C CYS A 91 -1.08 -0.23 1.61
N TYR A 92 -0.64 0.58 2.57
CA TYR A 92 -1.53 1.36 3.43
C TYR A 92 -2.50 2.24 2.61
N VAL A 93 -2.01 2.90 1.56
CA VAL A 93 -2.83 3.73 0.68
C VAL A 93 -3.92 2.89 0.01
N TYR A 94 -3.59 1.67 -0.42
CA TYR A 94 -4.58 0.76 -0.99
C TYR A 94 -5.64 0.36 0.05
N ILE A 95 -5.22 -0.06 1.25
CA ILE A 95 -6.12 -0.42 2.35
C ILE A 95 -7.08 0.73 2.64
N MET A 96 -6.56 1.95 2.80
CA MET A 96 -7.37 3.13 3.10
C MET A 96 -8.34 3.48 1.99
N ARG A 97 -7.92 3.42 0.72
CA ARG A 97 -8.83 3.64 -0.42
C ARG A 97 -9.95 2.60 -0.44
N ARG A 98 -9.64 1.32 -0.22
CA ARG A 98 -10.65 0.25 -0.18
C ARG A 98 -11.58 0.41 1.02
N PHE A 99 -11.06 0.80 2.17
CA PHE A 99 -11.87 1.13 3.33
C PHE A 99 -12.80 2.32 3.05
N GLN A 100 -12.30 3.37 2.39
CA GLN A 100 -13.12 4.53 2.03
C GLN A 100 -14.22 4.21 1.02
N VAL A 101 -13.96 3.35 0.05
CA VAL A 101 -14.97 2.98 -0.97
C VAL A 101 -16.01 2.02 -0.38
N HIS A 102 -15.56 0.97 0.31
CA HIS A 102 -16.44 -0.13 0.71
C HIS A 102 -16.86 -0.06 2.18
N GLY A 103 -15.94 0.31 3.07
CA GLY A 103 -16.18 0.40 4.51
C GLY A 103 -16.98 1.64 4.89
N LEU A 104 -16.53 2.83 4.47
CA LEU A 104 -17.19 4.09 4.82
C LEU A 104 -18.59 4.19 4.21
N SER A 105 -18.80 3.70 2.98
CA SER A 105 -20.13 3.69 2.37
C SER A 105 -21.17 2.98 3.27
N LYS A 106 -20.77 1.85 3.87
CA LYS A 106 -21.62 1.05 4.76
C LYS A 106 -21.78 1.66 6.15
N LEU A 107 -20.76 2.33 6.67
CA LEU A 107 -20.84 3.01 7.97
C LEU A 107 -21.67 4.30 7.87
N THR A 108 -21.58 5.00 6.74
CA THR A 108 -22.28 6.27 6.54
C THR A 108 -23.73 6.08 6.11
N SER A 109 -24.12 4.90 5.63
CA SER A 109 -25.52 4.60 5.31
C SER A 109 -26.46 4.64 6.53
N LEU A 110 -25.91 4.66 7.75
CA LEU A 110 -26.68 4.80 8.99
C LEU A 110 -27.15 6.24 9.25
N TYR A 111 -26.59 7.23 8.55
CA TYR A 111 -26.95 8.64 8.73
C TYR A 111 -27.97 9.10 7.69
N SER A 112 -28.96 9.87 8.17
CA SER A 112 -30.16 10.23 7.41
C SER A 112 -29.99 11.42 6.46
N THR A 113 -29.07 12.35 6.74
CA THR A 113 -28.84 13.55 5.90
C THR A 113 -27.51 13.47 5.15
N GLU A 114 -27.46 14.04 3.94
CA GLU A 114 -26.22 14.12 3.16
C GLU A 114 -25.12 14.92 3.85
N GLU A 115 -25.49 15.88 4.69
CA GLU A 115 -24.55 16.69 5.46
C GLU A 115 -23.92 15.88 6.60
N ASN A 116 -24.73 15.09 7.34
CA ASN A 116 -24.23 14.19 8.38
C ASN A 116 -23.35 13.09 7.77
N LYS A 117 -23.75 12.51 6.62
CA LYS A 117 -22.93 11.54 5.90
C LYS A 117 -21.56 12.10 5.53
N LYS A 118 -21.48 13.35 5.07
CA LYS A 118 -20.21 14.00 4.71
C LYS A 118 -19.32 14.25 5.93
N TYR A 119 -19.90 14.72 7.03
CA TYR A 119 -19.16 14.94 8.29
C TYR A 119 -18.59 13.62 8.82
N GLU A 120 -19.43 12.59 8.95
CA GLU A 120 -19.03 11.29 9.50
C GLU A 120 -18.04 10.55 8.61
N LYS A 121 -18.16 10.69 7.29
CA LYS A 121 -17.15 10.16 6.35
C LYS A 121 -15.75 10.73 6.65
N ARG A 122 -15.66 12.01 7.02
CA ARG A 122 -14.38 12.64 7.36
C ARG A 122 -13.86 12.15 8.71
N GLU A 123 -14.70 12.13 9.74
CA GLU A 123 -14.32 11.65 11.08
C GLU A 123 -13.82 10.20 11.07
N ILE A 124 -14.54 9.29 10.40
CA ILE A 124 -14.14 7.88 10.34
C ILE A 124 -12.86 7.70 9.51
N ALA A 125 -12.71 8.44 8.41
CA ALA A 125 -11.48 8.41 7.62
C ALA A 125 -10.27 8.89 8.42
N GLN A 126 -10.45 9.96 9.21
CA GLN A 126 -9.42 10.48 10.10
C GLN A 126 -9.07 9.47 11.19
N LEU A 127 -10.06 8.90 11.88
CA LEU A 127 -9.86 7.87 12.90
C LEU A 127 -9.11 6.65 12.34
N ALA A 128 -9.48 6.16 11.16
CA ALA A 128 -8.80 5.04 10.52
C ALA A 128 -7.34 5.37 10.19
N SER A 129 -7.06 6.60 9.74
CA SER A 129 -5.70 7.07 9.47
C SER A 129 -4.88 7.17 10.77
N ASP A 130 -5.45 7.74 11.82
CA ASP A 130 -4.78 7.91 13.11
C ASP A 130 -4.47 6.54 13.75
N ILE A 131 -5.40 5.59 13.67
CA ILE A 131 -5.19 4.21 14.12
C ILE A 131 -4.03 3.59 13.36
N ALA A 132 -4.02 3.67 12.03
CA ALA A 132 -2.95 3.07 11.23
C ALA A 132 -1.58 3.68 11.52
N LEU A 133 -1.50 5.00 11.74
CA LEU A 133 -0.24 5.70 12.04
C LEU A 133 0.25 5.46 13.48
N SER A 134 -0.67 5.27 14.43
CA SER A 134 -0.36 5.11 15.85
C SER A 134 -0.15 3.66 16.27
N ALA A 135 -0.76 2.67 15.59
CA ALA A 135 -0.69 1.25 15.91
C ALA A 135 0.66 0.58 15.54
N ASN A 136 1.78 1.24 15.85
CA ASN A 136 3.13 0.72 15.65
C ASN A 136 3.61 -0.20 16.79
N THR A 137 2.82 -0.34 17.85
CA THR A 137 3.04 -1.30 18.94
C THR A 137 1.77 -2.08 19.22
N ARG A 138 1.91 -3.26 19.82
CA ARG A 138 0.77 -4.08 20.23
C ARG A 138 -0.13 -3.36 21.24
N GLN A 139 0.46 -2.51 22.08
CA GLN A 139 -0.27 -1.68 23.04
C GLN A 139 -1.09 -0.59 22.34
N HIS A 140 -0.51 0.14 21.39
CA HIS A 140 -1.25 1.13 20.60
C HIS A 140 -2.36 0.50 19.76
N LEU A 141 -2.13 -0.70 19.20
CA LEU A 141 -3.16 -1.46 18.51
C LEU A 141 -4.35 -1.78 19.42
N ASN A 142 -4.10 -2.24 20.65
CA ASN A 142 -5.16 -2.52 21.61
C ASN A 142 -5.98 -1.25 21.96
N VAL A 143 -5.32 -0.11 22.15
CA VAL A 143 -5.98 1.18 22.39
C VAL A 143 -6.84 1.59 21.19
N ALA A 144 -6.31 1.45 19.97
CA ALA A 144 -7.03 1.73 18.74
C ALA A 144 -8.28 0.86 18.57
N ILE A 145 -8.18 -0.44 18.85
CA ILE A 145 -9.31 -1.38 18.80
C ILE A 145 -10.42 -0.96 19.76
N VAL A 146 -10.07 -0.53 20.98
CA VAL A 146 -11.05 -0.04 21.96
C VAL A 146 -11.78 1.20 21.44
N LYS A 147 -11.03 2.18 20.90
CA LYS A 147 -11.62 3.40 20.31
C LYS A 147 -12.56 3.07 19.15
N TYR A 148 -12.14 2.22 18.22
CA TYR A 148 -12.95 1.82 17.08
C TYR A 148 -14.24 1.11 17.52
N LYS A 149 -14.16 0.17 18.48
CA LYS A 149 -15.33 -0.55 19.01
C LYS A 149 -16.32 0.37 19.74
N ALA A 150 -15.85 1.43 20.39
CA ALA A 150 -16.72 2.41 21.01
C ALA A 150 -17.51 3.19 19.94
N TYR A 151 -16.85 3.55 18.85
CA TYR A 151 -17.44 4.28 17.73
C TYR A 151 -18.43 3.40 16.92
N SER A 152 -18.11 2.12 16.69
CA SER A 152 -18.95 1.20 15.90
C SER A 152 -20.21 0.68 16.61
N LYS A 153 -20.46 1.12 17.85
CA LYS A 153 -21.66 0.78 18.64
C LYS A 153 -22.75 1.86 18.58
N LEU A 154 -22.51 2.94 17.83
CA LEU A 154 -23.53 3.85 17.31
C LEU A 154 -24.27 3.17 16.15
#